data_AF-A0A3A4PUP9-F1
#
_entry.id   AF-A0A3A4PUP9-F1
#
_cell.length_a   1.000
_cell.length_b   1.000
_cell.length_c   1.000
_cell.angle_alpha   90.00
_cell.angle_beta   90.00
_cell.angle_gamma   90.00
#
_symmetry.space_group_name_H-M   'P 1'
#
loop_
_entity.id
_entity.type
_entity.pdbx_description
1 polymer ?
#
loop_
_entity_poly.entity_id
_entity_poly.type
_entity_poly.pdbx_seq_one_letter_code
_entity_poly.pdbx_strand_id
1 'polypeptide(L)'
;MKTNAVKQRKKMPGVVQLDSQRGSITVMIAFLLPIMLLMLVLVVNINHMIFQKIRLQNIVDACALSAAAVQAAGLNEIADLNRDLMTESQKIERILAGGVWHNYSHARDAKNFFSNGSSGVLDWIYKYQMEANQYYAAQADNAARHVKDKNLAQAFLRARHNTSELAGFKTEKYSYFFLYYLATDTSKAPPRPTRRWRNPDNPRYAGDHDGVYYMPGKRRLPKPDFFEIPYRLEKQATTIADYDIVLPAHDFPLGNLFFGGVPALHAKAAAKPAGGYIAQGIPNYRALLVN
;
A
#
# COMPACT_ATOMS: atom_id res chain seq x y z
N MET A 1 -60.34 103.91 -46.41
CA MET A 1 -59.69 102.73 -47.02
C MET A 1 -58.77 102.10 -45.96
N LYS A 2 -59.16 100.96 -45.38
CA LYS A 2 -58.36 100.24 -44.36
C LYS A 2 -57.66 99.06 -45.04
N THR A 3 -56.34 99.08 -44.99
CA THR A 3 -55.44 98.05 -45.53
C THR A 3 -55.30 96.89 -44.53
N ASN A 4 -55.67 95.68 -44.96
CA ASN A 4 -55.51 94.45 -44.19
C ASN A 4 -54.12 93.85 -44.44
N ALA A 5 -53.27 93.85 -43.41
CA ALA A 5 -51.97 93.18 -43.43
C ALA A 5 -52.13 91.69 -43.05
N VAL A 6 -52.00 90.80 -44.02
CA VAL A 6 -52.01 89.35 -43.83
C VAL A 6 -50.65 88.89 -43.30
N LYS A 7 -50.63 88.46 -42.04
CA LYS A 7 -49.43 87.96 -41.34
C LYS A 7 -49.20 86.48 -41.71
N GLN A 8 -48.33 86.22 -42.69
CA GLN A 8 -47.92 84.86 -43.05
C GLN A 8 -47.13 84.21 -41.89
N ARG A 9 -47.72 83.17 -41.28
CA ARG A 9 -47.02 82.32 -40.30
C ARG A 9 -46.08 81.36 -41.02
N LYS A 10 -44.78 81.56 -40.82
CA LYS A 10 -43.69 80.70 -41.26
C LYS A 10 -43.85 79.31 -40.62
N LYS A 11 -44.20 78.28 -41.41
CA LYS A 11 -44.18 76.87 -40.99
C LYS A 11 -42.72 76.50 -40.69
N MET A 12 -42.42 76.18 -39.44
CA MET A 12 -41.11 75.63 -39.08
C MET A 12 -40.98 74.20 -39.61
N PRO A 13 -39.77 73.79 -40.04
CA PRO A 13 -39.51 72.45 -40.53
C PRO A 13 -39.84 71.42 -39.45
N GLY A 14 -40.55 70.36 -39.85
CA GLY A 14 -40.89 69.26 -38.97
C GLY A 14 -39.65 68.68 -38.33
N VAL A 15 -39.60 68.73 -36.99
CA VAL A 15 -38.64 67.97 -36.20
C VAL A 15 -38.88 66.51 -36.54
N VAL A 16 -37.95 65.91 -37.28
CA VAL A 16 -37.89 64.48 -37.51
C VAL A 16 -37.74 63.85 -36.13
N GLN A 17 -38.84 63.38 -35.54
CA GLN A 17 -38.82 62.48 -34.40
C GLN A 17 -38.18 61.18 -34.90
N LEU A 18 -36.84 61.14 -34.89
CA LEU A 18 -36.10 59.90 -35.01
C LEU A 18 -36.62 58.97 -33.92
N ASP A 19 -37.06 57.77 -34.30
CA ASP A 19 -37.58 56.70 -33.45
C ASP A 19 -36.74 56.49 -32.17
N SER A 20 -36.98 57.30 -31.14
CA SER A 20 -36.18 57.37 -29.91
C SER A 20 -36.11 56.02 -29.18
N GLN A 21 -37.13 55.18 -29.37
CA GLN A 21 -37.19 53.84 -28.81
C GLN A 21 -36.19 52.87 -29.46
N ARG A 22 -35.88 53.01 -30.75
CA ARG A 22 -34.93 52.13 -31.46
C ARG A 22 -33.48 52.37 -31.02
N GLY A 23 -33.15 53.62 -30.69
CA GLY A 23 -31.82 54.00 -30.17
C GLY A 23 -31.55 53.41 -28.78
N SER A 24 -32.51 53.51 -27.87
CA SER A 24 -32.37 52.98 -26.51
C SER A 24 -32.17 51.45 -26.48
N ILE A 25 -32.93 50.72 -27.31
CA ILE A 25 -32.80 49.26 -27.42
C ILE A 25 -31.41 48.86 -27.92
N THR A 26 -30.89 49.59 -28.92
CA THR A 26 -29.57 49.30 -29.50
C THR A 26 -28.46 49.48 -28.46
N VAL A 27 -28.51 50.55 -27.66
CA VAL A 27 -27.54 50.79 -26.58
C VAL A 27 -27.65 49.71 -25.51
N MET A 28 -28.87 49.33 -25.10
CA MET A 28 -29.07 48.27 -24.12
C MET A 28 -28.47 46.94 -24.61
N ILE A 29 -28.74 46.55 -25.87
CA ILE A 29 -28.18 45.33 -26.46
C ILE A 29 -26.65 45.39 -26.55
N ALA A 30 -26.09 46.55 -26.92
CA ALA A 30 -24.66 46.76 -27.01
C ALA A 30 -23.93 46.57 -25.67
N PHE A 31 -24.58 46.87 -24.54
CA PHE A 31 -24.03 46.60 -23.19
C PHE A 31 -24.33 45.20 -22.68
N LEU A 32 -25.51 44.66 -23.00
CA LEU A 32 -25.96 43.37 -22.47
C LEU A 32 -25.22 42.20 -23.11
N LEU A 33 -24.90 42.28 -24.42
CA LEU A 33 -24.15 41.24 -25.13
C LEU A 33 -22.76 40.97 -24.52
N PRO A 34 -21.90 41.98 -24.28
CA PRO A 34 -20.61 41.77 -23.61
C PRO A 34 -20.75 41.18 -22.20
N ILE A 35 -21.76 41.59 -21.42
CA ILE A 35 -21.99 41.08 -20.07
C ILE A 35 -22.35 39.59 -20.13
N MET A 36 -23.26 39.20 -21.04
CA MET A 36 -23.61 37.79 -21.24
C MET A 36 -22.41 36.96 -21.69
N LEU A 37 -21.58 37.50 -22.60
CA LEU A 37 -20.35 36.85 -23.04
C LEU A 37 -19.36 36.64 -21.88
N LEU A 38 -19.18 37.67 -21.05
CA LEU A 38 -18.28 37.62 -19.89
C LEU A 38 -18.76 36.60 -18.85
N MET A 39 -20.07 36.56 -18.57
CA MET A 39 -20.68 35.55 -17.71
C MET A 39 -20.48 34.13 -18.27
N LEU A 40 -20.63 33.94 -19.59
CA LEU A 40 -20.40 32.64 -20.23
C LEU A 40 -18.95 32.19 -20.07
N VAL A 41 -17.98 33.07 -20.32
CA VAL A 41 -16.55 32.78 -20.13
C VAL A 41 -16.24 32.42 -18.68
N LEU A 42 -16.82 33.14 -17.72
CA LEU A 42 -16.66 32.85 -16.29
C LEU A 42 -17.17 31.45 -15.93
N VAL A 43 -18.38 31.11 -16.38
CA VAL A 43 -18.98 29.79 -16.14
C VAL A 43 -18.13 28.67 -16.73
N VAL A 44 -17.61 28.84 -17.95
CA VAL A 44 -16.71 27.86 -18.58
C VAL A 44 -15.42 27.68 -17.77
N ASN A 45 -14.80 28.77 -17.30
CA ASN A 45 -13.59 28.71 -16.48
C ASN A 45 -13.81 28.01 -15.14
N ILE A 46 -14.89 28.34 -14.43
CA ILE A 46 -15.25 27.72 -13.15
C ILE A 46 -15.52 26.22 -13.35
N ASN A 47 -16.27 25.86 -14.39
CA ASN A 47 -16.55 24.46 -14.71
C ASN A 47 -15.25 23.70 -14.98
N HIS A 48 -14.34 24.26 -15.78
CA HIS A 48 -13.06 23.61 -16.06
C HIS A 48 -12.23 23.39 -14.78
N MET A 49 -12.16 24.39 -13.90
CA MET A 49 -11.47 24.26 -12.61
C MET A 49 -12.09 23.16 -11.73
N ILE A 50 -13.42 23.10 -11.64
CA ILE A 50 -14.13 22.05 -10.89
C ILE A 50 -13.84 20.67 -11.48
N PHE A 51 -13.91 20.52 -12.81
CA PHE A 51 -13.60 19.26 -13.48
C PHE A 51 -12.16 18.81 -13.22
N GLN A 52 -11.19 19.72 -13.26
CA GLN A 52 -9.81 19.39 -12.94
C GLN A 52 -9.65 18.94 -11.49
N LYS A 53 -10.32 19.60 -10.54
CA LYS A 53 -10.27 19.23 -9.13
C LYS A 53 -10.87 17.84 -8.88
N ILE A 54 -12.03 17.53 -9.47
CA ILE A 54 -12.66 16.20 -9.37
C ILE A 54 -11.77 15.14 -10.00
N ARG A 55 -11.22 15.42 -11.19
CA ARG A 55 -10.28 14.50 -11.86
C ARG A 55 -9.03 14.26 -11.02
N LEU A 56 -8.47 15.30 -10.42
CA LEU A 56 -7.29 15.20 -9.57
C LEU A 56 -7.57 14.32 -8.34
N GLN A 57 -8.73 14.51 -7.69
CA GLN A 57 -9.15 13.69 -6.56
C GLN A 57 -9.32 12.22 -6.95
N ASN A 58 -10.04 11.94 -8.03
CA ASN A 58 -10.25 10.57 -8.51
C ASN A 58 -8.93 9.86 -8.84
N ILE A 59 -7.93 10.60 -9.37
CA ILE A 59 -6.62 10.02 -9.69
C ILE A 59 -5.84 9.74 -8.42
N VAL A 60 -5.80 10.64 -7.43
CA VAL A 60 -5.07 10.37 -6.18
C VAL A 60 -5.72 9.23 -5.39
N ASP A 61 -7.05 9.14 -5.39
CA ASP A 61 -7.78 8.01 -4.77
C ASP A 61 -7.41 6.69 -5.47
N ALA A 62 -7.36 6.68 -6.81
CA ALA A 62 -6.95 5.52 -7.59
C ALA A 62 -5.49 5.13 -7.35
N CYS A 63 -4.58 6.11 -7.20
CA CYS A 63 -3.17 5.87 -6.85
C CYS A 63 -3.03 5.26 -5.46
N ALA A 64 -3.72 5.81 -4.46
CA ALA A 64 -3.70 5.28 -3.10
C ALA A 64 -4.27 3.86 -3.07
N LEU A 65 -5.41 3.62 -3.72
CA LEU A 65 -6.06 2.33 -3.76
C LEU A 65 -5.23 1.27 -4.50
N SER A 66 -4.59 1.63 -5.62
CA SER A 66 -3.74 0.70 -6.38
C SER A 66 -2.49 0.29 -5.59
N ALA A 67 -1.83 1.25 -4.92
CA ALA A 67 -0.73 0.98 -4.01
C ALA A 67 -1.18 0.09 -2.85
N ALA A 68 -2.30 0.41 -2.18
CA ALA A 68 -2.82 -0.39 -1.08
C ALA A 68 -3.22 -1.81 -1.51
N ALA A 69 -3.61 -2.04 -2.77
CA ALA A 69 -3.90 -3.36 -3.29
C ALA A 69 -2.61 -4.20 -3.43
N VAL A 70 -1.52 -3.60 -3.92
CA VAL A 70 -0.21 -4.26 -3.99
C VAL A 70 0.34 -4.51 -2.59
N GLN A 71 0.21 -3.55 -1.67
CA GLN A 71 0.56 -3.73 -0.25
C GLN A 71 -0.24 -4.87 0.38
N ALA A 72 -1.54 -4.97 0.11
CA ALA A 72 -2.39 -6.06 0.60
C ALA A 72 -1.92 -7.43 0.10
N ALA A 73 -1.56 -7.55 -1.18
CA ALA A 73 -0.99 -8.78 -1.73
C ALA A 73 0.32 -9.17 -1.03
N GLY A 74 1.22 -8.22 -0.81
CA GLY A 74 2.47 -8.48 -0.09
C GLY A 74 2.27 -8.87 1.38
N LEU A 75 1.30 -8.27 2.08
CA LEU A 75 0.98 -8.67 3.45
C LEU A 75 0.29 -10.04 3.53
N ASN A 76 -0.46 -10.45 2.50
CA ASN A 76 -1.02 -11.80 2.39
C ASN A 76 0.11 -12.83 2.23
N GLU A 77 1.05 -12.57 1.32
CA GLU A 77 2.23 -13.43 1.12
C GLU A 77 3.03 -13.58 2.44
N ILE A 78 3.27 -12.49 3.15
CA ILE A 78 3.97 -12.53 4.44
C ILE A 78 3.17 -13.31 5.49
N ALA A 79 1.83 -13.20 5.50
CA ALA A 79 0.99 -13.96 6.40
C ALA A 79 1.02 -15.47 6.11
N ASP A 80 0.99 -15.86 4.83
CA ASP A 80 1.13 -17.26 4.40
C ASP A 80 2.50 -17.82 4.79
N LEU A 81 3.58 -17.09 4.50
CA LEU A 81 4.92 -17.46 4.94
C LEU A 81 5.04 -17.54 6.47
N ASN A 82 4.28 -16.72 7.21
CA ASN A 82 4.27 -16.78 8.66
C ASN A 82 3.56 -18.04 9.18
N ARG A 83 2.53 -18.49 8.49
CA ARG A 83 1.88 -19.78 8.76
C ARG A 83 2.83 -20.95 8.50
N ASP A 84 3.61 -20.89 7.44
CA ASP A 84 4.63 -21.89 7.14
C ASP A 84 5.73 -21.88 8.20
N LEU A 85 6.20 -20.69 8.62
CA LEU A 85 7.16 -20.53 9.70
C LEU A 85 6.67 -21.19 11.00
N MET A 86 5.41 -20.94 11.39
CA MET A 86 4.79 -21.55 12.56
C MET A 86 4.66 -23.08 12.42
N THR A 87 4.32 -23.57 11.23
CA THR A 87 4.17 -25.02 10.97
C THR A 87 5.52 -25.74 11.07
N GLU A 88 6.57 -25.18 10.47
CA GLU A 88 7.92 -25.72 10.57
C GLU A 88 8.46 -25.63 12.00
N SER A 89 8.19 -24.52 12.68
CA SER A 89 8.48 -24.31 14.10
C SER A 89 7.87 -25.39 15.00
N GLN A 90 6.62 -25.80 14.76
CA GLN A 90 5.99 -26.91 15.49
C GLN A 90 6.64 -28.27 15.19
N LYS A 91 7.15 -28.50 13.97
CA LYS A 91 7.89 -29.73 13.66
C LYS A 91 9.18 -29.82 14.47
N ILE A 92 9.89 -28.68 14.61
CA ILE A 92 11.09 -28.59 15.45
C ILE A 92 10.77 -28.92 16.90
N GLU A 93 9.66 -28.41 17.42
CA GLU A 93 9.21 -28.71 18.78
C GLU A 93 9.08 -30.22 19.00
N ARG A 94 8.36 -30.92 18.12
CA ARG A 94 8.16 -32.37 18.21
C ARG A 94 9.48 -33.12 18.13
N ILE A 95 10.35 -32.72 17.22
CA ILE A 95 11.69 -33.31 17.05
C ILE A 95 12.53 -33.12 18.32
N LEU A 96 12.62 -31.89 18.84
CA LEU A 96 13.39 -31.54 20.04
C LEU A 96 12.82 -32.20 21.31
N ALA A 97 11.51 -32.20 21.48
CA ALA A 97 10.82 -32.82 22.62
C ALA A 97 10.89 -34.35 22.61
N GLY A 98 11.13 -34.98 21.46
CA GLY A 98 11.26 -36.44 21.32
C GLY A 98 12.38 -37.06 22.16
N GLY A 99 13.30 -36.27 22.69
CA GLY A 99 14.27 -36.74 23.71
C GLY A 99 15.28 -37.76 23.20
N VAL A 100 15.50 -37.84 21.89
CA VAL A 100 16.45 -38.78 21.24
C VAL A 100 17.91 -38.32 21.28
N TRP A 101 18.19 -37.22 21.97
CA TRP A 101 19.49 -36.54 21.90
C TRP A 101 20.54 -37.24 22.75
N HIS A 102 21.60 -37.71 22.09
CA HIS A 102 22.70 -38.44 22.72
C HIS A 102 23.71 -37.60 23.47
N ASN A 103 23.76 -36.34 23.08
CA ASN A 103 24.48 -35.27 23.71
C ASN A 103 23.88 -33.96 23.18
N TYR A 104 24.28 -32.86 23.79
CA TYR A 104 23.84 -31.54 23.39
C TYR A 104 24.25 -31.17 21.94
N SER A 105 25.40 -31.64 21.45
CA SER A 105 25.82 -31.39 20.07
C SER A 105 24.83 -31.97 19.05
N HIS A 106 24.27 -33.14 19.33
CA HIS A 106 23.30 -33.76 18.44
C HIS A 106 22.00 -32.96 18.34
N ALA A 107 21.51 -32.46 19.48
CA ALA A 107 20.36 -31.56 19.52
C ALA A 107 20.66 -30.22 18.82
N ARG A 108 21.88 -29.69 18.99
CA ARG A 108 22.35 -28.47 18.32
C ARG A 108 22.41 -28.65 16.81
N ASP A 109 22.88 -29.78 16.31
CA ASP A 109 22.93 -30.08 14.87
C ASP A 109 21.53 -30.10 14.27
N ALA A 110 20.56 -30.71 14.97
CA ALA A 110 19.14 -30.65 14.58
C ALA A 110 18.62 -29.21 14.57
N LYS A 111 18.87 -28.43 15.63
CA LYS A 111 18.52 -27.00 15.67
C LYS A 111 19.14 -26.23 14.51
N ASN A 112 20.41 -26.46 14.19
CA ASN A 112 21.14 -25.76 13.13
C ASN A 112 20.65 -26.10 11.72
N PHE A 113 20.02 -27.27 11.53
CA PHE A 113 19.34 -27.60 10.27
C PHE A 113 18.13 -26.68 10.04
N PHE A 114 17.39 -26.34 11.09
CA PHE A 114 16.21 -25.50 10.99
C PHE A 114 16.49 -24.00 11.12
N SER A 115 17.39 -23.61 12.03
CA SER A 115 17.82 -22.23 12.19
C SER A 115 19.27 -22.18 12.65
N ASN A 116 20.14 -21.64 11.80
CA ASN A 116 21.53 -21.32 12.10
C ASN A 116 21.85 -19.83 11.87
N GLY A 117 20.83 -19.01 11.56
CA GLY A 117 20.95 -17.59 11.30
C GLY A 117 21.32 -17.24 9.86
N SER A 118 21.40 -18.21 8.95
CA SER A 118 21.81 -17.96 7.56
C SER A 118 21.14 -18.86 6.51
N SER A 119 20.98 -20.14 6.81
CA SER A 119 20.66 -21.17 5.82
C SER A 119 19.76 -22.29 6.35
N GLY A 120 19.29 -22.16 7.59
CA GLY A 120 18.26 -23.05 8.11
C GLY A 120 16.93 -22.83 7.40
N VAL A 121 16.04 -23.83 7.47
CA VAL A 121 14.70 -23.77 6.87
C VAL A 121 13.93 -22.51 7.30
N LEU A 122 13.92 -22.21 8.60
CA LEU A 122 13.24 -21.03 9.15
C LEU A 122 13.94 -19.74 8.74
N ASP A 123 15.27 -19.76 8.63
CA ASP A 123 16.05 -18.59 8.22
C ASP A 123 15.71 -18.21 6.76
N TRP A 124 15.47 -19.19 5.88
CA TRP A 124 15.01 -18.97 4.52
C TRP A 124 13.60 -18.40 4.46
N ILE A 125 12.65 -18.96 5.21
CA ILE A 125 11.29 -18.43 5.29
C ILE A 125 11.32 -16.96 5.76
N TYR A 126 12.07 -16.68 6.82
CA TYR A 126 12.25 -15.32 7.34
C TYR A 126 12.86 -14.38 6.28
N LYS A 127 13.88 -14.84 5.56
CA LYS A 127 14.51 -14.07 4.48
C LYS A 127 13.49 -13.73 3.39
N TYR A 128 12.68 -14.69 2.94
CA TYR A 128 11.62 -14.45 1.97
C TYR A 128 10.56 -13.46 2.48
N GLN A 129 10.20 -13.51 3.75
CA GLN A 129 9.29 -12.52 4.36
C GLN A 129 9.86 -11.10 4.29
N MET A 130 11.17 -10.93 4.56
CA MET A 130 11.83 -9.62 4.48
C MET A 130 11.99 -9.13 3.04
N GLU A 131 12.32 -10.03 2.10
CA GLU A 131 12.38 -9.72 0.67
C GLU A 131 11.01 -9.30 0.14
N ALA A 132 9.94 -10.02 0.52
CA ALA A 132 8.56 -9.65 0.17
C ALA A 132 8.19 -8.27 0.75
N ASN A 133 8.57 -7.99 2.00
CA ASN A 133 8.32 -6.69 2.65
C ASN A 133 8.91 -5.52 1.84
N GLN A 134 10.10 -5.68 1.28
CA GLN A 134 10.76 -4.64 0.49
C GLN A 134 10.24 -4.60 -0.95
N TYR A 135 10.12 -5.76 -1.58
CA TYR A 135 9.69 -5.88 -2.97
C TYR A 135 8.29 -5.28 -3.18
N TYR A 136 7.31 -5.67 -2.37
CA TYR A 136 5.94 -5.20 -2.52
C TYR A 136 5.78 -3.72 -2.14
N ALA A 137 6.63 -3.16 -1.27
CA ALA A 137 6.64 -1.73 -1.00
C ALA A 137 7.06 -0.92 -2.23
N ALA A 138 8.13 -1.35 -2.91
CA ALA A 138 8.57 -0.75 -4.16
C ALA A 138 7.54 -0.94 -5.29
N GLN A 139 6.93 -2.12 -5.40
CA GLN A 139 5.89 -2.36 -6.40
C GLN A 139 4.63 -1.52 -6.16
N ALA A 140 4.26 -1.27 -4.91
CA ALA A 140 3.13 -0.41 -4.58
C ALA A 140 3.37 1.03 -5.07
N ASP A 141 4.58 1.57 -4.88
CA ASP A 141 4.92 2.91 -5.39
C ASP A 141 4.94 2.96 -6.92
N ASN A 142 5.46 1.91 -7.57
CA ASN A 142 5.45 1.79 -9.03
C ASN A 142 4.01 1.75 -9.58
N ALA A 143 3.10 1.03 -8.91
CA ALA A 143 1.70 0.96 -9.32
C ALA A 143 1.01 2.34 -9.23
N ALA A 144 1.23 3.09 -8.15
CA ALA A 144 0.70 4.45 -8.01
C ALA A 144 1.26 5.40 -9.09
N ARG A 145 2.57 5.36 -9.35
CA ARG A 145 3.19 6.15 -10.42
C ARG A 145 2.62 5.80 -11.79
N HIS A 146 2.44 4.51 -12.08
CA HIS A 146 1.85 4.07 -13.35
C HIS A 146 0.42 4.59 -13.54
N VAL A 147 -0.41 4.55 -12.48
CA VAL A 147 -1.76 5.13 -12.51
C VAL A 147 -1.71 6.64 -12.75
N LYS A 148 -0.83 7.37 -12.06
CA LYS A 148 -0.63 8.80 -12.26
C LYS A 148 -0.18 9.12 -13.69
N ASP A 149 0.85 8.44 -14.21
CA ASP A 149 1.41 8.71 -15.54
C ASP A 149 0.39 8.46 -16.66
N LYS A 150 -0.43 7.42 -16.52
CA LYS A 150 -1.49 7.09 -17.48
C LYS A 150 -2.63 8.11 -17.50
N ASN A 151 -2.93 8.74 -16.37
CA ASN A 151 -4.10 9.61 -16.22
C ASN A 151 -3.77 11.11 -16.17
N LEU A 152 -2.59 11.50 -15.71
CA LEU A 152 -2.15 12.89 -15.52
C LEU A 152 -0.61 12.98 -15.49
N ALA A 153 0.01 12.84 -16.67
CA ALA A 153 1.46 12.83 -16.84
C ALA A 153 2.13 14.11 -16.31
N GLN A 154 1.49 15.27 -16.47
CA GLN A 154 2.00 16.57 -16.05
C GLN A 154 1.96 16.82 -14.53
N ALA A 155 1.28 15.96 -13.76
CA ALA A 155 1.22 16.11 -12.31
C ALA A 155 2.41 15.43 -11.62
N PHE A 156 2.76 15.97 -10.46
CA PHE A 156 3.75 15.42 -9.55
C PHE A 156 3.07 14.58 -8.47
N LEU A 157 3.54 13.35 -8.24
CA LEU A 157 3.07 12.47 -7.19
C LEU A 157 4.14 12.41 -6.08
N ARG A 158 3.72 12.63 -4.84
CA ARG A 158 4.57 12.56 -3.66
C ARG A 158 4.03 11.51 -2.69
N ALA A 159 4.81 10.47 -2.42
CA ALA A 159 4.52 9.53 -1.35
C ALA A 159 4.79 10.17 0.01
N ARG A 160 3.87 9.97 0.97
CA ARG A 160 3.98 10.43 2.37
C ARG A 160 4.09 9.27 3.36
N HIS A 161 4.43 8.09 2.87
CA HIS A 161 4.59 6.85 3.63
C HIS A 161 5.94 6.20 3.29
N ASN A 162 6.28 5.12 4.01
CA ASN A 162 7.50 4.38 3.73
C ASN A 162 7.35 3.58 2.42
N THR A 163 8.22 3.84 1.44
CA THR A 163 8.24 3.14 0.16
C THR A 163 9.30 2.03 0.09
N SER A 164 10.15 1.89 1.12
CA SER A 164 11.17 0.85 1.17
C SER A 164 10.67 -0.44 1.83
N GLU A 165 9.64 -0.37 2.67
CA GLU A 165 9.09 -1.50 3.44
C GLU A 165 7.58 -1.33 3.65
N LEU A 166 6.82 -2.44 3.61
CA LEU A 166 5.37 -2.43 3.87
C LEU A 166 5.06 -2.14 5.33
N ALA A 167 5.83 -2.74 6.25
CA ALA A 167 5.66 -2.57 7.69
C ALA A 167 6.94 -2.92 8.45
N GLY A 168 7.06 -2.37 9.67
CA GLY A 168 7.98 -2.87 10.66
C GLY A 168 7.48 -4.20 11.23
N PHE A 169 8.38 -5.17 11.38
CA PHE A 169 8.10 -6.49 11.94
C PHE A 169 8.93 -6.74 13.19
N LYS A 170 8.31 -7.36 14.18
CA LYS A 170 8.96 -7.93 15.35
C LYS A 170 8.99 -9.44 15.21
N THR A 171 10.18 -10.03 15.33
CA THR A 171 10.33 -11.48 15.38
C THR A 171 10.12 -11.97 16.80
N GLU A 172 9.10 -12.80 16.99
CA GLU A 172 8.87 -13.51 18.24
C GLU A 172 9.66 -14.83 18.22
N LYS A 173 10.29 -15.12 19.35
CA LYS A 173 11.08 -16.34 19.56
C LYS A 173 10.34 -17.25 20.53
N TYR A 174 10.49 -18.55 20.34
CA TYR A 174 9.99 -19.55 21.26
C TYR A 174 11.15 -20.37 21.83
N SER A 175 11.06 -20.67 23.12
CA SER A 175 12.07 -21.46 23.84
C SER A 175 11.66 -22.93 23.80
N TYR A 176 12.35 -23.72 22.98
CA TYR A 176 12.12 -25.15 22.84
C TYR A 176 12.90 -25.92 23.89
N PHE A 177 12.19 -26.55 24.82
CA PHE A 177 12.77 -27.45 25.80
C PHE A 177 13.13 -28.79 25.17
N PHE A 178 14.28 -29.35 25.55
CA PHE A 178 14.65 -30.71 25.18
C PHE A 178 15.47 -31.40 26.27
N LEU A 179 15.48 -32.74 26.21
CA LEU A 179 16.29 -33.58 27.08
C LEU A 179 17.39 -34.26 26.26
N TYR A 180 18.62 -34.24 26.76
CA TYR A 180 19.72 -35.01 26.18
C TYR A 180 20.39 -35.89 27.22
N TYR A 181 21.02 -36.96 26.76
CA TYR A 181 21.76 -37.89 27.61
C TYR A 181 23.27 -37.63 27.51
N LEU A 182 24.03 -38.16 28.46
CA LEU A 182 25.49 -38.27 28.36
C LEU A 182 25.81 -39.75 28.12
N ALA A 183 25.74 -40.19 26.86
CA ALA A 183 26.17 -41.53 26.49
C ALA A 183 27.70 -41.56 26.36
N THR A 184 28.35 -42.51 27.03
CA THR A 184 29.81 -42.71 26.93
C THR A 184 30.24 -43.38 25.62
N ASP A 185 29.32 -44.04 24.92
CA ASP A 185 29.59 -44.76 23.68
C ASP A 185 28.86 -44.09 22.50
N THR A 186 29.62 -43.40 21.66
CA THR A 186 29.11 -42.68 20.48
C THR A 186 28.81 -43.60 19.30
N SER A 187 29.27 -44.86 19.33
CA SER A 187 29.04 -45.84 18.25
C SER A 187 27.60 -46.36 18.21
N LYS A 188 26.86 -46.19 19.30
CA LYS A 188 25.44 -46.54 19.42
C LYS A 188 24.50 -45.35 19.22
N ALA A 189 25.01 -44.25 18.65
CA ALA A 189 24.21 -43.05 18.46
C ALA A 189 23.10 -43.21 17.41
N PRO A 190 21.92 -42.59 17.62
CA PRO A 190 20.91 -42.55 16.60
C PRO A 190 21.50 -41.79 15.41
N PRO A 191 21.01 -42.10 14.20
CA PRO A 191 21.53 -41.49 12.99
C PRO A 191 21.53 -39.97 13.13
N ARG A 192 22.68 -39.34 12.82
CA ARG A 192 22.76 -37.88 12.76
C ARG A 192 21.68 -37.36 11.82
N PRO A 193 20.97 -36.26 12.13
CA PRO A 193 20.07 -35.62 11.19
C PRO A 193 20.89 -35.24 9.96
N THR A 194 20.82 -36.08 8.93
CA THR A 194 21.44 -35.82 7.64
C THR A 194 20.44 -35.08 6.77
N ARG A 195 20.90 -34.48 5.68
CA ARG A 195 20.05 -33.87 4.63
C ARG A 195 18.95 -34.79 4.05
N ARG A 196 18.87 -36.06 4.46
CA ARG A 196 17.85 -37.05 4.09
C ARG A 196 16.53 -36.92 4.88
N TRP A 197 16.44 -36.05 5.89
CA TRP A 197 15.19 -35.72 6.61
C TRP A 197 14.13 -34.95 5.78
N ARG A 198 14.26 -34.92 4.45
CA ARG A 198 13.34 -34.20 3.53
C ARG A 198 11.94 -34.84 3.41
N ASN A 199 11.72 -36.05 3.92
CA ASN A 199 10.42 -36.68 3.93
C ASN A 199 10.17 -37.36 5.29
N PRO A 200 9.88 -36.58 6.34
CA PRO A 200 9.67 -37.10 7.70
C PRO A 200 8.47 -38.07 7.77
N ASP A 201 7.57 -38.03 6.79
CA ASP A 201 6.38 -38.89 6.70
C ASP A 201 6.61 -40.16 5.85
N ASN A 202 7.84 -40.43 5.41
CA ASN A 202 8.15 -41.65 4.68
C ASN A 202 8.09 -42.86 5.63
N PRO A 203 7.20 -43.85 5.40
CA PRO A 203 7.00 -44.98 6.31
C PRO A 203 8.26 -45.81 6.55
N ARG A 204 9.26 -45.75 5.65
CA ARG A 204 10.57 -46.40 5.84
C ARG A 204 11.37 -45.83 7.02
N TYR A 205 11.08 -44.61 7.44
CA TYR A 205 11.75 -43.91 8.53
C TYR A 205 10.80 -43.59 9.71
N ALA A 206 9.56 -44.10 9.67
CA ALA A 206 8.54 -43.83 10.70
C ALA A 206 8.92 -44.29 12.12
N GLY A 207 9.89 -45.20 12.27
CA GLY A 207 10.47 -45.59 13.57
C GLY A 207 11.79 -44.87 13.94
N ASP A 208 12.33 -44.06 13.04
CA ASP A 208 13.51 -43.21 13.27
C ASP A 208 13.13 -41.72 13.51
N HIS A 209 11.82 -41.41 13.49
CA HIS A 209 11.27 -40.05 13.42
C HIS A 209 10.26 -39.68 14.52
N ASP A 210 9.80 -40.63 15.32
CA ASP A 210 8.82 -40.39 16.39
C ASP A 210 9.47 -40.06 17.75
N GLY A 211 10.80 -40.05 17.81
CA GLY A 211 11.54 -39.91 19.06
C GLY A 211 11.58 -41.19 19.91
N VAL A 212 11.00 -42.29 19.43
CA VAL A 212 10.85 -43.53 20.20
C VAL A 212 11.93 -44.54 19.79
N TYR A 213 13.20 -44.20 19.99
CA TYR A 213 14.26 -45.21 19.94
C TYR A 213 14.48 -45.82 21.33
N TYR A 214 14.10 -47.09 21.47
CA TYR A 214 14.44 -47.92 22.64
C TYR A 214 15.94 -48.21 22.62
N MET A 215 16.72 -47.34 23.26
CA MET A 215 18.14 -47.60 23.51
C MET A 215 18.31 -48.46 24.77
N PRO A 216 18.86 -49.69 24.68
CA PRO A 216 19.18 -50.53 25.84
C PRO A 216 20.47 -50.09 26.56
N GLY A 217 20.98 -48.88 26.31
CA GLY A 217 22.19 -48.35 26.94
C GLY A 217 21.91 -47.82 28.35
N LYS A 218 22.85 -48.04 29.29
CA LYS A 218 22.83 -47.48 30.64
C LYS A 218 22.75 -45.95 30.57
N ARG A 219 21.55 -45.38 30.69
CA ARG A 219 21.35 -43.93 30.67
C ARG A 219 21.85 -43.34 31.99
N ARG A 220 22.69 -42.30 31.92
CA ARG A 220 22.77 -41.31 33.01
C ARG A 220 21.46 -40.51 33.04
N LEU A 221 21.17 -39.87 34.17
CA LEU A 221 20.01 -38.98 34.32
C LEU A 221 19.96 -37.98 33.15
N PRO A 222 18.79 -37.78 32.49
CA PRO A 222 18.66 -36.84 31.39
C PRO A 222 19.00 -35.43 31.86
N LYS A 223 19.67 -34.66 31.00
CA LYS A 223 19.96 -33.24 31.24
C LYS A 223 18.98 -32.38 30.44
N PRO A 224 18.26 -31.45 31.09
CA PRO A 224 17.43 -30.48 30.40
C PRO A 224 18.26 -29.36 29.76
N ASP A 225 17.75 -28.83 28.66
CA ASP A 225 18.27 -27.63 27.99
C ASP A 225 17.18 -26.98 27.13
N PHE A 226 17.49 -25.83 26.53
CA PHE A 226 16.58 -25.13 25.64
C PHE A 226 17.26 -24.43 24.47
N PHE A 227 16.51 -24.25 23.37
CA PHE A 227 16.91 -23.40 22.26
C PHE A 227 15.87 -22.30 22.03
N GLU A 228 16.32 -21.06 21.84
CA GLU A 228 15.48 -20.01 21.29
C GLU A 228 15.51 -20.05 19.77
N ILE A 229 14.34 -20.19 19.16
CA ILE A 229 14.20 -20.25 17.70
C ILE A 229 13.08 -19.29 17.29
N PRO A 230 13.27 -18.50 16.20
CA PRO A 230 12.20 -17.68 15.62
C PRO A 230 10.97 -18.53 15.30
N TYR A 231 9.78 -18.05 15.67
CA TYR A 231 8.55 -18.84 15.52
C TYR A 231 7.46 -18.09 14.74
N ARG A 232 7.36 -16.76 14.89
CA ARG A 232 6.44 -15.93 14.12
C ARG A 232 6.93 -14.49 13.97
N LEU A 233 6.35 -13.78 13.01
CA LEU A 233 6.42 -12.34 12.88
C LEU A 233 5.14 -11.67 13.39
N GLU A 234 5.33 -10.52 14.01
CA GLU A 234 4.27 -9.62 14.42
C GLU A 234 4.46 -8.25 13.79
N LYS A 235 3.37 -7.71 13.23
CA LYS A 235 3.37 -6.39 12.60
C LYS A 235 3.32 -5.31 13.66
N GLN A 236 4.27 -4.38 13.65
CA GLN A 236 4.39 -3.33 14.68
C GLN A 236 3.58 -2.07 14.37
N ALA A 237 3.36 -1.75 13.10
CA ALA A 237 2.74 -0.50 12.68
C ALA A 237 1.75 -0.73 11.53
N THR A 238 0.74 0.13 11.44
CA THR A 238 -0.22 0.12 10.34
C THR A 238 0.48 0.48 9.03
N THR A 239 0.24 -0.32 8.00
CA THR A 239 0.68 -0.01 6.63
C THR A 239 -0.32 0.95 6.01
N ILE A 240 0.16 2.02 5.39
CA ILE A 240 -0.68 3.02 4.72
C ILE A 240 -0.03 3.42 3.40
N ALA A 241 -0.85 3.59 2.37
CA ALA A 241 -0.49 4.23 1.11
C ALA A 241 -1.06 5.65 1.14
N ASP A 242 -0.24 6.62 1.55
CA ASP A 242 -0.58 8.05 1.58
C ASP A 242 0.14 8.78 0.45
N TYR A 243 -0.64 9.45 -0.41
CA TYR A 243 -0.17 10.18 -1.58
C TYR A 243 -0.74 11.60 -1.65
N ASP A 244 0.11 12.51 -2.12
CA ASP A 244 -0.23 13.88 -2.48
C ASP A 244 0.08 14.08 -3.97
N ILE A 245 -0.92 14.50 -4.75
CA ILE A 245 -0.74 14.87 -6.16
C ILE A 245 -0.82 16.38 -6.29
N VAL A 246 0.20 16.95 -6.93
CA VAL A 246 0.28 18.37 -7.27
C VAL A 246 0.18 18.54 -8.77
N LEU A 247 -0.88 19.20 -9.23
CA LEU A 247 -0.96 19.70 -10.59
C LEU A 247 -0.40 21.13 -10.60
N PRO A 248 0.70 21.42 -11.33
CA PRO A 248 1.27 22.76 -11.36
C PRO A 248 0.28 23.80 -11.91
N ALA A 249 0.53 25.05 -11.55
CA ALA A 249 -0.16 26.19 -12.12
C ALA A 249 -0.06 26.14 -13.66
N HIS A 250 -1.16 26.44 -14.34
CA HIS A 250 -1.22 26.50 -15.79
C HIS A 250 -2.11 27.65 -16.23
N ASP A 251 -1.79 28.18 -17.40
CA ASP A 251 -2.47 29.36 -17.92
C ASP A 251 -3.85 29.02 -18.46
N PHE A 252 -4.83 29.82 -18.07
CA PHE A 252 -6.13 29.88 -18.74
C PHE A 252 -6.13 31.08 -19.68
N PRO A 253 -6.17 30.88 -21.01
CA PRO A 253 -6.08 31.97 -21.98
C PRO A 253 -7.07 33.11 -21.72
N LEU A 254 -8.30 32.78 -21.28
CA LEU A 254 -9.34 33.76 -20.95
C LEU A 254 -9.44 34.09 -19.45
N GLY A 255 -8.95 33.20 -18.57
CA GLY A 255 -9.04 33.37 -17.13
C GLY A 255 -7.93 34.24 -16.55
N ASN A 256 -6.73 34.22 -17.14
CA ASN A 256 -5.57 34.95 -16.63
C ASN A 256 -5.79 36.46 -16.56
N LEU A 257 -6.55 37.03 -17.51
CA LEU A 257 -6.83 38.46 -17.57
C LEU A 257 -7.64 38.95 -16.34
N PHE A 258 -8.49 38.08 -15.77
CA PHE A 258 -9.41 38.46 -14.69
C PHE A 258 -9.05 37.84 -13.33
N PHE A 259 -8.37 36.68 -13.31
CA PHE A 259 -8.16 35.88 -12.10
C PHE A 259 -6.69 35.59 -11.76
N GLY A 260 -5.73 36.03 -12.58
CA GLY A 260 -4.31 35.95 -12.23
C GLY A 260 -3.68 34.55 -12.32
N GLY A 261 -4.16 33.69 -13.20
CA GLY A 261 -3.68 32.31 -13.34
C GLY A 261 -4.39 31.33 -12.42
N VAL A 262 -4.42 30.04 -12.77
CA VAL A 262 -4.94 29.02 -11.87
C VAL A 262 -3.80 28.57 -10.95
N PRO A 263 -3.99 28.64 -9.62
CA PRO A 263 -2.98 28.19 -8.68
C PRO A 263 -2.74 26.69 -8.82
N ALA A 264 -1.60 26.21 -8.31
CA ALA A 264 -1.34 24.79 -8.24
C ALA A 264 -2.48 24.07 -7.48
N LEU A 265 -2.99 22.99 -8.05
CA LEU A 265 -4.04 22.19 -7.44
C LEU A 265 -3.41 21.02 -6.68
N HIS A 266 -3.91 20.79 -5.48
CA HIS A 266 -3.48 19.70 -4.61
C HIS A 266 -4.64 18.76 -4.35
N ALA A 267 -4.39 17.46 -4.40
CA ALA A 267 -5.30 16.43 -3.92
C ALA A 267 -4.55 15.39 -3.13
N LYS A 268 -5.18 14.89 -2.07
CA LYS A 268 -4.61 13.91 -1.15
C LYS A 268 -5.56 12.74 -1.00
N ALA A 269 -5.00 11.56 -0.91
CA ALA A 269 -5.73 10.36 -0.56
C ALA A 269 -4.84 9.40 0.21
N ALA A 270 -5.47 8.65 1.11
CA ALA A 270 -4.84 7.56 1.80
C ALA A 270 -5.67 6.29 1.63
N ALA A 271 -5.00 5.16 1.53
CA ALA A 271 -5.61 3.85 1.56
C ALA A 271 -4.77 2.93 2.45
N LYS A 272 -5.40 1.89 3.02
CA LYS A 272 -4.70 0.92 3.86
C LYS A 272 -5.14 -0.51 3.53
N PRO A 273 -4.24 -1.49 3.59
CA PRO A 273 -4.61 -2.91 3.61
C PRO A 273 -5.26 -3.26 4.96
N ALA A 274 -6.41 -3.93 4.93
CA ALA A 274 -7.16 -4.34 6.12
C ALA A 274 -7.79 -5.75 5.96
N GLY A 275 -8.11 -6.40 7.07
CA GLY A 275 -8.83 -7.69 7.10
C GLY A 275 -7.96 -8.93 7.36
N GLY A 276 -6.65 -8.86 7.12
CA GLY A 276 -5.73 -9.94 7.45
C GLY A 276 -5.08 -9.80 8.84
N TYR A 277 -4.40 -10.86 9.28
CA TYR A 277 -3.68 -10.87 10.55
C TYR A 277 -2.40 -11.72 10.45
N ILE A 278 -1.26 -11.05 10.26
CA ILE A 278 0.05 -11.69 10.05
C ILE A 278 0.42 -12.62 11.20
N ALA A 279 0.23 -12.19 12.46
CA ALA A 279 0.64 -12.98 13.62
C ALA A 279 -0.11 -14.32 13.79
N GLN A 280 -1.26 -14.50 13.12
CA GLN A 280 -1.98 -15.79 13.04
C GLN A 280 -1.89 -16.44 11.66
N GLY A 281 -1.16 -15.84 10.71
CA GLY A 281 -1.06 -16.33 9.34
C GLY A 281 -2.39 -16.30 8.58
N ILE A 282 -3.18 -15.23 8.72
CA ILE A 282 -4.48 -15.06 8.05
C ILE A 282 -4.32 -14.09 6.87
N PRO A 283 -4.29 -14.58 5.60
CA PRO A 283 -3.99 -13.79 4.40
C PRO A 283 -5.25 -13.13 3.79
N ASN A 284 -6.00 -12.37 4.58
CA ASN A 284 -7.25 -11.74 4.15
C ASN A 284 -7.15 -10.21 3.98
N TYR A 285 -5.96 -9.67 3.72
CA TYR A 285 -5.77 -8.25 3.46
C TYR A 285 -6.42 -7.83 2.14
N ARG A 286 -7.16 -6.72 2.20
CA ARG A 286 -7.79 -6.04 1.07
C ARG A 286 -7.56 -4.54 1.18
N ALA A 287 -7.44 -3.87 0.04
CA ALA A 287 -7.28 -2.42 0.00
C ALA A 287 -8.59 -1.73 0.41
N LEU A 288 -8.49 -0.76 1.32
CA LEU A 288 -9.60 0.11 1.72
C LEU A 288 -9.14 1.56 1.65
N LEU A 289 -9.93 2.42 1.01
CA LEU A 289 -9.75 3.87 1.09
C LEU A 289 -9.98 4.35 2.52
N VAL A 290 -9.15 5.30 2.96
CA VAL A 290 -9.29 5.99 4.23
C VAL A 290 -9.93 7.35 3.90
N ASN A 291 -11.25 7.39 4.04
CA ASN A 291 -12.05 8.62 3.90
C ASN A 291 -12.03 9.43 5.19
#